data_AF-F9YRL3-F1
#
_entry.id   AF-F9YRL3-F1
#
_cell.length_a   1.000
_cell.length_b   1.000
_cell.length_c   1.000
_cell.angle_alpha   90.00
_cell.angle_beta   90.00
_cell.angle_gamma   90.00
#
_symmetry.space_group_name_H-M   'P 1'
#
loop_
_entity.id
_entity.type
_entity.pdbx_description
1 polymer ?
#
loop_
_entity_poly.entity_id
_entity_poly.type
_entity_poly.pdbx_seq_one_letter_code
_entity_poly.pdbx_strand_id
1 'polypeptide(L)'
;MKKYLILLAIVGLFSCKKEDDGISPSQRNLQNINELRKELTEAPYGWKVMYFSKTDSLAFSNKDEVFKKEIFYYRDQYGYGGHYFLMKFTPEGKVTMLADFDANSSSKPQESQFEIKQNTFTELSFTTYNYIHQLVNEQLEGKSDFLYLRKDFDQNLLFKTTNSIEPAREYIVFEKLKSEEAWKHPSENNVQKAFENRAFFAKMKNPQIVIRKGSRVFFQSDVVIKTTTGTPEYNRFLKSMTANRYYVFLAGKKWNSNPNITVPDESYALGSGYVGTEQGITFRTGIRYDKNYIFYDFERKGDTFVCELVKVYDPIYKRYMFVSKHLYPDGEPTHFVAEIVDK
;
A
#
# COMPACT_ATOMS: atom_id res chain seq x y z
N MET A 1 69.38 -36.80 42.51
CA MET A 1 69.11 -36.78 41.06
C MET A 1 67.60 -36.97 40.85
N LYS A 2 66.97 -36.03 40.11
CA LYS A 2 65.57 -35.99 39.56
C LYS A 2 64.43 -36.63 40.39
N LYS A 3 63.61 -35.86 41.14
CA LYS A 3 62.42 -35.06 40.74
C LYS A 3 61.40 -35.79 39.85
N TYR A 4 60.31 -36.25 40.45
CA TYR A 4 58.97 -36.28 39.85
C TYR A 4 57.93 -35.98 40.94
N LEU A 5 57.32 -34.80 40.86
CA LEU A 5 56.17 -34.41 41.68
C LEU A 5 55.10 -33.95 40.69
N ILE A 6 54.03 -34.74 40.62
CA ILE A 6 52.85 -34.52 39.78
C ILE A 6 52.11 -33.30 40.33
N LEU A 7 52.03 -32.23 39.56
CA LEU A 7 51.23 -31.04 39.88
C LEU A 7 49.84 -31.22 39.25
N LEU A 8 48.83 -31.52 40.07
CA LEU A 8 47.43 -31.46 39.66
C LEU A 8 47.02 -29.98 39.54
N ALA A 9 46.79 -29.51 38.31
CA ALA A 9 46.22 -28.20 38.05
C ALA A 9 44.72 -28.23 38.33
N ILE A 10 44.30 -27.52 39.38
CA ILE A 10 42.89 -27.22 39.66
C ILE A 10 42.43 -26.20 38.62
N VAL A 11 41.64 -26.65 37.65
CA VAL A 11 40.95 -25.78 36.69
C VAL A 11 39.78 -25.14 37.42
N GLY A 12 39.91 -23.86 37.76
CA GLY A 12 38.81 -23.04 38.26
C GLY A 12 37.78 -22.82 37.16
N LEU A 13 36.57 -23.34 37.36
CA LEU A 13 35.40 -22.98 36.56
C LEU A 13 35.03 -21.53 36.86
N PHE A 14 35.52 -20.60 36.05
CA PHE A 14 34.90 -19.27 35.94
C PHE A 14 33.57 -19.42 35.21
N SER A 15 32.51 -19.61 36.00
CA SER A 15 31.14 -19.40 35.52
C SER A 15 30.95 -17.90 35.34
N CYS A 16 31.00 -17.43 34.09
CA CYS A 16 30.46 -16.12 33.73
C CYS A 16 28.98 -16.11 34.09
N LYS A 17 28.63 -15.45 35.19
CA LYS A 17 27.25 -15.02 35.42
C LYS A 17 26.89 -14.04 34.30
N LYS A 18 26.09 -14.50 33.34
CA LYS A 18 25.29 -13.60 32.53
C LYS A 18 24.27 -12.97 33.47
N GLU A 19 24.38 -11.67 33.69
CA GLU A 19 23.25 -10.87 34.17
C GLU A 19 22.14 -11.02 33.13
N ASP A 20 21.07 -11.71 33.52
CA ASP A 20 19.86 -11.86 32.75
C ASP A 20 18.99 -10.66 33.09
N ASP A 21 18.91 -9.69 32.18
CA ASP A 21 18.10 -8.48 32.35
C ASP A 21 16.57 -8.79 32.35
N GLY A 22 16.18 -10.07 32.30
CA GLY A 22 15.30 -10.65 33.32
C GLY A 22 13.81 -10.32 33.30
N ILE A 23 13.25 -9.78 32.20
CA ILE A 23 11.79 -9.74 32.05
C ILE A 23 11.25 -11.11 31.62
N SER A 24 10.24 -11.60 32.35
CA SER A 24 9.61 -12.89 32.03
C SER A 24 8.90 -12.83 30.66
N PRO A 25 8.66 -13.98 30.00
CA PRO A 25 7.87 -14.01 28.79
C PRO A 25 6.48 -13.37 28.95
N SER A 26 5.83 -13.53 30.10
CA SER A 26 4.52 -12.92 30.37
C SER A 26 4.61 -11.40 30.50
N GLN A 27 5.65 -10.88 31.17
CA GLN A 27 5.90 -9.44 31.26
C GLN A 27 6.18 -8.83 29.88
N ARG A 28 6.98 -9.51 29.05
CA ARG A 28 7.25 -9.09 27.67
C ARG A 28 5.98 -9.08 26.82
N ASN A 29 5.13 -10.10 26.96
CA ASN A 29 3.86 -10.15 26.25
C ASN A 29 2.94 -8.98 26.63
N LEU A 30 2.83 -8.71 27.94
CA LEU A 30 2.04 -7.59 28.44
C LEU A 30 2.61 -6.24 27.98
N GLN A 31 3.94 -6.10 27.96
CA GLN A 31 4.62 -4.91 27.46
C GLN A 31 4.27 -4.65 25.99
N ASN A 32 4.40 -5.65 25.11
CA ASN A 32 4.08 -5.51 23.68
C ASN A 32 2.61 -5.12 23.45
N ILE A 33 1.68 -5.74 24.18
CA ILE A 33 0.24 -5.41 24.13
C ILE A 33 0.04 -3.94 24.53
N ASN A 34 0.62 -3.54 25.65
CA ASN A 34 0.45 -2.19 26.19
C ASN A 34 1.09 -1.13 25.30
N GLU A 35 2.27 -1.40 24.72
CA GLU A 35 2.95 -0.48 23.81
C GLU A 35 2.13 -0.22 22.54
N LEU A 36 1.63 -1.27 21.88
CA LEU A 36 0.79 -1.10 20.70
C LEU A 36 -0.54 -0.44 21.05
N ARG A 37 -1.16 -0.81 22.18
CA ARG A 37 -2.41 -0.20 22.63
C ARG A 37 -2.24 1.29 22.86
N LYS A 38 -1.20 1.64 23.62
CA LYS A 38 -0.82 3.02 23.92
C LYS A 38 -0.60 3.80 22.63
N GLU A 39 0.20 3.27 21.70
CA GLU A 39 0.47 3.92 20.42
C GLU A 39 -0.83 4.22 19.66
N LEU A 40 -1.74 3.25 19.52
CA LEU A 40 -3.01 3.43 18.82
C LEU A 40 -3.92 4.45 19.49
N THR A 41 -4.02 4.43 20.82
CA THR A 41 -4.98 5.26 21.58
C THR A 41 -4.45 6.66 21.91
N GLU A 42 -3.14 6.87 21.93
CA GLU A 42 -2.51 8.17 22.18
C GLU A 42 -2.31 9.00 20.91
N ALA A 43 -2.80 8.55 19.75
CA ALA A 43 -2.89 9.38 18.55
C ALA A 43 -4.10 10.33 18.67
N PRO A 44 -3.92 11.62 19.04
CA PRO A 44 -5.04 12.50 19.40
C PRO A 44 -6.03 12.72 18.25
N TYR A 45 -5.50 12.73 17.03
CA TYR A 45 -6.26 12.90 15.80
C TYR A 45 -6.58 11.58 15.11
N GLY A 46 -6.22 10.44 15.70
CA GLY A 46 -6.39 9.12 15.09
C GLY A 46 -5.42 8.85 13.94
N TRP A 47 -5.87 8.02 13.01
CA TRP A 47 -5.04 7.38 11.98
C TRP A 47 -5.68 7.47 10.60
N LYS A 48 -4.86 7.74 9.60
CA LYS A 48 -5.11 7.38 8.20
C LYS A 48 -4.67 5.95 8.02
N VAL A 49 -5.56 5.10 7.51
CA VAL A 49 -5.28 3.68 7.34
C VAL A 49 -5.51 3.28 5.90
N MET A 50 -4.51 2.66 5.28
CA MET A 50 -4.63 2.05 3.97
C MET A 50 -4.52 0.54 4.11
N TYR A 51 -5.52 -0.18 3.61
CA TYR A 51 -5.52 -1.64 3.60
C TYR A 51 -5.59 -2.20 2.18
N PHE A 52 -4.57 -2.96 1.81
CA PHE A 52 -4.43 -3.65 0.53
C PHE A 52 -4.64 -5.14 0.79
N SER A 53 -5.89 -5.61 0.70
CA SER A 53 -6.31 -6.91 1.26
C SER A 53 -5.94 -8.13 0.42
N LYS A 54 -5.66 -7.94 -0.87
CA LYS A 54 -5.34 -9.03 -1.82
C LYS A 54 -4.37 -8.57 -2.91
N THR A 55 -3.47 -7.68 -2.54
CA THR A 55 -2.62 -7.02 -3.52
C THR A 55 -1.42 -7.86 -3.88
N ASP A 56 -1.14 -7.97 -5.18
CA ASP A 56 0.10 -8.52 -5.72
C ASP A 56 0.92 -7.37 -6.34
N SER A 57 2.07 -7.07 -5.72
CA SER A 57 2.96 -6.01 -6.19
C SER A 57 3.82 -6.38 -7.41
N LEU A 58 3.81 -7.66 -7.81
CA LEU A 58 4.60 -8.17 -8.92
C LEU A 58 3.80 -8.21 -10.23
N ALA A 59 2.47 -8.19 -10.16
CA ALA A 59 1.60 -8.12 -11.33
C ALA A 59 1.91 -6.85 -12.16
N PHE A 60 2.20 -7.02 -13.46
CA PHE A 60 2.51 -5.94 -14.42
C PHE A 60 3.61 -4.96 -13.94
N SER A 61 4.62 -5.48 -13.23
CA SER A 61 5.69 -4.70 -12.59
C SER A 61 6.97 -4.57 -13.42
N ASN A 62 7.03 -5.22 -14.60
CA ASN A 62 8.20 -5.24 -15.47
C ASN A 62 7.92 -4.51 -16.79
N LYS A 63 8.52 -3.33 -16.95
CA LYS A 63 8.37 -2.52 -18.18
C LYS A 63 8.82 -3.22 -19.46
N ASP A 64 9.70 -4.22 -19.36
CA ASP A 64 10.29 -4.92 -20.50
C ASP A 64 9.53 -6.21 -20.85
N GLU A 65 8.53 -6.58 -20.05
CA GLU A 65 7.66 -7.73 -20.32
C GLU A 65 6.77 -7.45 -21.54
N VAL A 66 6.72 -8.42 -22.45
CA VAL A 66 5.98 -8.31 -23.72
C VAL A 66 4.73 -9.16 -23.68
N PHE A 67 3.58 -8.51 -23.77
CA PHE A 67 2.27 -9.13 -23.86
C PHE A 67 1.89 -9.28 -25.34
N LYS A 68 1.55 -10.50 -25.78
CA LYS A 68 1.33 -10.87 -27.20
C LYS A 68 -0.15 -11.07 -27.55
N LYS A 69 -1.04 -10.68 -26.65
CA LYS A 69 -2.49 -10.74 -26.81
C LYS A 69 -3.06 -9.45 -26.22
N GLU A 70 -4.31 -9.17 -26.54
CA GLU A 70 -5.04 -8.09 -25.87
C GLU A 70 -5.03 -8.29 -24.36
N ILE A 71 -4.97 -7.20 -23.61
CA ILE A 71 -4.83 -7.24 -22.15
C ILE A 71 -5.97 -7.99 -21.45
N PHE A 72 -7.15 -8.01 -22.08
CA PHE A 72 -8.32 -8.77 -21.64
C PHE A 72 -8.02 -10.27 -21.42
N TYR A 73 -7.13 -10.86 -22.23
CA TYR A 73 -6.75 -12.28 -22.08
C TYR A 73 -5.86 -12.54 -20.86
N TYR A 74 -5.35 -11.49 -20.21
CA TYR A 74 -4.53 -11.56 -19.00
C TYR A 74 -5.32 -11.15 -17.74
N ARG A 75 -6.66 -11.10 -17.82
CA ARG A 75 -7.53 -10.68 -16.70
C ARG A 75 -7.30 -11.46 -15.40
N ASP A 76 -6.88 -12.72 -15.50
CA ASP A 76 -6.62 -13.57 -14.32
C ASP A 76 -5.29 -13.23 -13.62
N GLN A 77 -4.45 -12.39 -14.24
CA GLN A 77 -3.20 -11.87 -13.67
C GLN A 77 -3.36 -10.50 -13.00
N TYR A 78 -4.55 -9.88 -13.09
CA TYR A 78 -4.79 -8.58 -12.47
C TYR A 78 -4.80 -8.71 -10.94
N GLY A 79 -4.13 -7.77 -10.28
CA GLY A 79 -4.12 -7.68 -8.82
C GLY A 79 -5.33 -6.93 -8.28
N TYR A 80 -5.21 -6.54 -7.01
CA TYR A 80 -6.21 -5.75 -6.28
C TYR A 80 -5.57 -4.49 -5.69
N GLY A 81 -6.32 -3.40 -5.67
CA GLY A 81 -5.99 -2.16 -5.00
C GLY A 81 -6.35 -2.14 -3.53
N GLY A 82 -6.30 -0.95 -2.96
CA GLY A 82 -6.47 -0.74 -1.53
C GLY A 82 -7.73 0.03 -1.18
N HIS A 83 -7.96 0.15 0.12
CA HIS A 83 -9.06 0.87 0.72
C HIS A 83 -8.54 1.87 1.74
N TYR A 84 -9.14 3.06 1.78
CA TYR A 84 -8.77 4.14 2.67
C TYR A 84 -9.76 4.22 3.83
N PHE A 85 -9.24 4.34 5.05
CA PHE A 85 -10.02 4.54 6.26
C PHE A 85 -9.46 5.70 7.09
N LEU A 86 -10.34 6.32 7.85
CA LEU A 86 -9.94 7.04 9.06
C LEU A 86 -10.34 6.22 10.27
N MET A 87 -9.47 6.13 11.28
CA MET A 87 -9.72 5.37 12.49
C MET A 87 -9.29 6.14 13.74
N LYS A 88 -10.14 6.20 14.75
CA LYS A 88 -9.82 6.80 16.07
C LYS A 88 -10.09 5.76 17.16
N PHE A 89 -9.05 5.37 17.87
CA PHE A 89 -9.10 4.35 18.92
C PHE A 89 -9.23 5.01 20.29
N THR A 90 -9.94 4.35 21.20
CA THR A 90 -10.08 4.80 22.58
C THR A 90 -9.50 3.77 23.57
N PRO A 91 -9.03 4.20 24.75
CA PRO A 91 -8.51 3.29 25.78
C PRO A 91 -9.49 2.18 26.19
N GLU A 92 -10.80 2.43 26.07
CA GLU A 92 -11.88 1.50 26.42
C GLU A 92 -12.04 0.34 25.41
N GLY A 93 -11.21 0.28 24.36
CA GLY A 93 -11.30 -0.78 23.35
C GLY A 93 -12.32 -0.50 22.26
N LYS A 94 -12.68 0.77 22.04
CA LYS A 94 -13.54 1.19 20.93
C LYS A 94 -12.74 1.82 19.81
N VAL A 95 -13.25 1.69 18.59
CA VAL A 95 -12.72 2.37 17.41
C VAL A 95 -13.86 2.94 16.60
N THR A 96 -13.76 4.22 16.27
CA THR A 96 -14.65 4.90 15.32
C THR A 96 -13.95 4.95 13.96
N MET A 97 -14.67 4.62 12.88
CA MET A 97 -14.08 4.63 11.54
C MET A 97 -15.00 5.13 10.42
N LEU A 98 -14.37 5.63 9.36
CA LEU A 98 -14.94 5.95 8.06
C LEU A 98 -14.21 5.15 6.97
N ALA A 99 -14.84 4.89 5.83
CA ALA A 99 -14.25 4.14 4.71
C ALA A 99 -14.57 4.74 3.34
N ASP A 100 -13.71 4.51 2.34
CA ASP A 100 -13.84 5.13 1.00
C ASP A 100 -14.68 4.32 -0.01
N PHE A 101 -15.57 3.45 0.46
CA PHE A 101 -16.29 2.52 -0.41
C PHE A 101 -17.30 3.26 -1.29
N ASP A 102 -18.11 4.08 -0.64
CA ASP A 102 -19.17 4.90 -1.21
C ASP A 102 -19.38 6.17 -0.38
N ALA A 103 -20.25 7.05 -0.91
CA ALA A 103 -20.58 8.34 -0.29
C ALA A 103 -21.19 8.22 1.12
N ASN A 104 -21.79 7.08 1.47
CA ASN A 104 -22.36 6.86 2.81
C ASN A 104 -21.27 6.42 3.79
N SER A 105 -20.41 5.47 3.41
CA SER A 105 -19.28 5.02 4.23
C SER A 105 -18.22 6.09 4.47
N SER A 106 -18.09 7.06 3.55
CA SER A 106 -17.17 8.19 3.70
C SER A 106 -17.69 9.29 4.62
N SER A 107 -19.01 9.30 4.88
CA SER A 107 -19.67 10.33 5.68
C SER A 107 -20.22 9.85 7.02
N LYS A 108 -20.46 8.55 7.19
CA LYS A 108 -21.13 7.97 8.36
C LYS A 108 -20.14 7.22 9.25
N PRO A 109 -19.71 7.79 10.38
CA PRO A 109 -18.83 7.08 11.31
C PRO A 109 -19.49 5.81 11.84
N GLN A 110 -18.75 4.71 11.87
CA GLN A 110 -19.16 3.47 12.49
C GLN A 110 -18.28 3.19 13.71
N GLU A 111 -18.91 2.98 14.87
CA GLU A 111 -18.23 2.52 16.08
C GLU A 111 -18.18 0.99 16.12
N SER A 112 -17.03 0.45 16.50
CA SER A 112 -16.82 -0.99 16.74
C SER A 112 -15.83 -1.20 17.89
N GLN A 113 -15.56 -2.46 18.21
CA GLN A 113 -14.60 -2.85 19.24
C GLN A 113 -13.32 -3.39 18.62
N PHE A 114 -12.22 -3.19 19.33
CA PHE A 114 -10.93 -3.76 18.99
C PHE A 114 -10.26 -4.36 20.21
N GLU A 115 -9.38 -5.33 19.98
CA GLU A 115 -8.54 -5.95 20.99
C GLU A 115 -7.10 -6.02 20.50
N ILE A 116 -6.17 -6.01 21.45
CA ILE A 116 -4.76 -6.34 21.18
C ILE A 116 -4.41 -7.58 21.98
N LYS A 117 -3.89 -8.58 21.29
CA LYS A 117 -3.48 -9.87 21.86
C LYS A 117 -2.01 -10.12 21.56
N GLN A 118 -1.38 -10.96 22.37
CA GLN A 118 -0.04 -11.45 22.11
C GLN A 118 -0.08 -12.98 22.06
N ASN A 119 0.12 -13.51 20.86
CA ASN A 119 0.44 -14.92 20.63
C ASN A 119 1.92 -14.99 20.22
N THR A 120 2.24 -15.64 19.11
CA THR A 120 3.56 -15.56 18.46
C THR A 120 3.90 -14.12 18.03
N PHE A 121 2.88 -13.35 17.64
CA PHE A 121 2.99 -11.93 17.26
C PHE A 121 2.01 -11.08 18.08
N THR A 122 2.29 -9.79 18.20
CA THR A 122 1.31 -8.80 18.68
C THR A 122 0.28 -8.59 17.58
N GLU A 123 -0.99 -8.80 17.91
CA GLU A 123 -2.10 -8.82 16.95
C GLU A 123 -3.13 -7.77 17.31
N LEU A 124 -3.56 -6.97 16.33
CA LEU A 124 -4.72 -6.09 16.40
C LEU A 124 -5.92 -6.80 15.76
N SER A 125 -6.98 -6.99 16.52
CA SER A 125 -8.22 -7.63 16.07
C SER A 125 -9.39 -6.66 16.16
N PHE A 126 -10.21 -6.58 15.12
CA PHE A 126 -11.52 -5.93 15.18
C PHE A 126 -12.57 -6.97 15.56
N THR A 127 -13.16 -6.86 16.76
CA THR A 127 -13.98 -7.93 17.35
C THR A 127 -15.48 -7.78 17.12
N THR A 128 -15.93 -6.61 16.64
CA THR A 128 -17.31 -6.38 16.22
C THR A 128 -17.38 -5.83 14.80
N TYR A 129 -18.49 -6.10 14.12
CA TYR A 129 -18.68 -5.80 12.70
C TYR A 129 -18.48 -4.32 12.37
N ASN A 130 -17.69 -4.05 11.31
CA ASN A 130 -17.31 -2.72 10.84
C ASN A 130 -16.93 -2.72 9.34
N TYR A 131 -16.43 -1.60 8.82
CA TYR A 131 -16.05 -1.49 7.41
C TYR A 131 -14.92 -2.42 6.99
N ILE A 132 -14.00 -2.82 7.89
CA ILE A 132 -12.97 -3.82 7.57
C ILE A 132 -13.61 -5.18 7.29
N HIS A 133 -14.64 -5.56 8.05
CA HIS A 133 -15.36 -6.82 7.85
C HIS A 133 -16.08 -6.91 6.50
N GLN A 134 -16.43 -5.77 5.88
CA GLN A 134 -17.01 -5.78 4.52
C GLN A 134 -16.02 -6.25 3.45
N LEU A 135 -14.73 -6.14 3.71
CA LEU A 135 -13.68 -6.63 2.83
C LEU A 135 -13.43 -8.14 3.00
N VAL A 136 -13.97 -8.76 4.05
CA VAL A 136 -13.85 -10.21 4.32
C VAL A 136 -14.87 -10.95 3.47
N ASN A 137 -14.53 -11.15 2.20
CA ASN A 137 -15.38 -11.85 1.22
C ASN A 137 -14.51 -12.58 0.18
N GLU A 138 -15.12 -13.40 -0.67
CA GLU A 138 -14.40 -14.21 -1.68
C GLU A 138 -13.62 -13.37 -2.70
N GLN A 139 -14.08 -12.14 -2.99
CA GLN A 139 -13.43 -11.30 -3.98
C GLN A 139 -12.17 -10.64 -3.43
N LEU A 140 -12.28 -9.99 -2.26
CA LEU A 140 -11.24 -9.14 -1.68
C LEU A 140 -10.40 -9.84 -0.61
N GLU A 141 -10.84 -11.01 -0.14
CA GLU A 141 -10.14 -11.89 0.80
C GLU A 141 -9.61 -11.18 2.06
N GLY A 142 -10.27 -10.09 2.47
CA GLY A 142 -9.88 -9.29 3.61
C GLY A 142 -9.88 -10.06 4.93
N LYS A 143 -9.26 -9.46 5.95
CA LYS A 143 -9.09 -9.99 7.30
C LYS A 143 -9.44 -8.89 8.29
N SER A 144 -9.82 -9.31 9.49
CA SER A 144 -10.08 -8.44 10.65
C SER A 144 -8.98 -8.50 11.71
N ASP A 145 -7.97 -9.36 11.49
CA ASP A 145 -6.87 -9.62 12.41
C ASP A 145 -5.54 -9.32 11.72
N PHE A 146 -4.73 -8.47 12.37
CA PHE A 146 -3.53 -7.88 11.79
C PHE A 146 -2.34 -8.05 12.72
N LEU A 147 -1.31 -8.73 12.22
CA LEU A 147 -0.06 -8.97 12.95
C LEU A 147 0.86 -7.77 12.80
N TYR A 148 1.18 -7.12 13.92
CA TYR A 148 2.10 -5.98 13.94
C TYR A 148 3.51 -6.43 13.50
N LEU A 149 4.11 -5.67 12.59
CA LEU A 149 5.45 -5.93 12.07
C LEU A 149 6.49 -5.00 12.68
N ARG A 150 6.35 -3.71 12.40
CA ARG A 150 7.31 -2.66 12.75
C ARG A 150 6.74 -1.28 12.39
N LYS A 151 7.48 -0.24 12.77
CA LYS A 151 7.37 1.10 12.19
C LYS A 151 8.22 1.21 10.91
N ASP A 152 7.71 1.93 9.91
CA ASP A 152 8.50 2.30 8.72
C ASP A 152 9.34 3.57 8.96
N PHE A 153 9.98 4.06 7.90
CA PHE A 153 10.80 5.28 7.94
C PHE A 153 10.02 6.50 8.45
N ASP A 154 8.75 6.63 8.06
CA ASP A 154 7.86 7.73 8.45
C ASP A 154 7.16 7.49 9.80
N GLN A 155 7.58 6.47 10.55
CA GLN A 155 6.98 6.04 11.80
C GLN A 155 5.55 5.48 11.66
N ASN A 156 5.13 5.11 10.45
CA ASN A 156 3.84 4.47 10.23
C ASN A 156 3.86 3.05 10.78
N LEU A 157 2.75 2.60 11.38
CA LEU A 157 2.64 1.21 11.81
C LEU A 157 2.34 0.33 10.60
N LEU A 158 3.16 -0.70 10.41
CA LEU A 158 2.94 -1.72 9.40
C LEU A 158 2.43 -3.00 10.05
N PHE A 159 1.38 -3.56 9.48
CA PHE A 159 0.89 -4.88 9.83
C PHE A 159 0.73 -5.76 8.58
N LYS A 160 0.72 -7.07 8.80
CA LYS A 160 0.38 -8.08 7.80
C LYS A 160 -0.78 -8.94 8.26
N THR A 161 -1.31 -9.76 7.37
CA THR A 161 -2.27 -10.81 7.69
C THR A 161 -1.54 -12.15 7.93
N THR A 162 -2.26 -13.16 8.40
CA THR A 162 -1.76 -14.54 8.53
C THR A 162 -1.58 -15.26 7.20
N ASN A 163 -2.17 -14.75 6.12
CA ASN A 163 -2.15 -15.39 4.79
C ASN A 163 -0.85 -15.10 3.99
N SER A 164 -0.09 -14.05 4.33
CA SER A 164 1.11 -13.69 3.56
C SER A 164 2.36 -14.43 4.07
N ILE A 165 2.66 -15.59 3.50
CA ILE A 165 4.00 -16.21 3.60
C ILE A 165 4.97 -15.55 2.60
N GLU A 166 4.43 -14.94 1.53
CA GLU A 166 5.21 -14.34 0.45
C GLU A 166 5.47 -12.85 0.67
N PRO A 167 6.71 -12.37 0.43
CA PRO A 167 7.01 -10.94 0.42
C PRO A 167 6.13 -10.18 -0.57
N ALA A 168 5.70 -8.97 -0.17
CA ALA A 168 5.02 -8.01 -1.05
C ALA A 168 3.58 -8.38 -1.48
N ARG A 169 2.91 -9.18 -0.65
CA ARG A 169 1.46 -9.42 -0.67
C ARG A 169 0.84 -9.00 0.65
N GLU A 170 -0.34 -8.38 0.58
CA GLU A 170 -1.20 -7.94 1.69
C GLU A 170 -0.54 -7.11 2.81
N TYR A 171 -0.99 -5.88 2.99
CA TYR A 171 -0.52 -5.07 4.12
C TYR A 171 -1.52 -3.99 4.48
N ILE A 172 -1.47 -3.61 5.75
CA ILE A 172 -2.20 -2.47 6.30
C ILE A 172 -1.19 -1.49 6.91
N VAL A 173 -1.32 -0.23 6.55
CA VAL A 173 -0.44 0.86 7.01
C VAL A 173 -1.28 1.85 7.79
N PHE A 174 -0.81 2.21 8.98
CA PHE A 174 -1.40 3.26 9.79
C PHE A 174 -0.45 4.45 9.83
N GLU A 175 -0.87 5.54 9.20
CA GLU A 175 -0.20 6.84 9.25
C GLU A 175 -0.89 7.69 10.31
N LYS A 176 -0.11 8.19 11.28
CA LYS A 176 -0.63 9.01 12.36
C LYS A 176 -1.10 10.35 11.81
N LEU A 177 -2.35 10.72 12.09
CA LEU A 177 -2.86 12.01 11.64
C LEU A 177 -2.17 13.14 12.41
N LYS A 178 -1.79 14.19 11.69
CA LYS A 178 -1.10 15.35 12.23
C LYS A 178 -2.06 16.39 12.80
N SER A 179 -3.34 16.30 12.46
CA SER A 179 -4.32 17.32 12.78
C SER A 179 -5.76 16.80 12.69
N GLU A 180 -6.70 17.43 13.39
CA GLU A 180 -8.11 17.00 13.45
C GLU A 180 -8.87 17.27 12.15
N GLU A 181 -8.31 18.11 11.27
CA GLU A 181 -8.89 18.49 9.98
C GLU A 181 -9.22 17.30 9.09
N ALA A 182 -8.52 16.17 9.28
CA ALA A 182 -8.82 14.93 8.59
C ALA A 182 -10.25 14.42 8.87
N TRP A 183 -10.80 14.70 10.05
CA TRP A 183 -12.13 14.32 10.52
C TRP A 183 -13.18 15.44 10.39
N LYS A 184 -12.91 16.46 9.55
CA LYS A 184 -13.85 17.56 9.29
C LYS A 184 -15.26 17.10 8.90
N HIS A 185 -16.13 18.07 8.65
CA HIS A 185 -17.48 17.86 8.12
C HIS A 185 -17.51 16.71 7.09
N PRO A 186 -18.56 15.85 7.07
CA PRO A 186 -18.60 14.68 6.21
C PRO A 186 -18.32 14.91 4.72
N SER A 187 -18.54 16.13 4.22
CA SER A 187 -18.23 16.54 2.84
C SER A 187 -16.76 16.93 2.59
N GLU A 188 -15.93 17.08 3.62
CA GLU A 188 -14.57 17.64 3.53
C GLU A 188 -13.51 16.78 4.23
N ASN A 189 -13.92 15.73 4.93
CA ASN A 189 -12.99 14.82 5.58
C ASN A 189 -12.09 14.10 4.57
N ASN A 190 -10.97 13.55 5.04
CA ASN A 190 -9.98 12.95 4.15
C ASN A 190 -10.50 11.70 3.41
N VAL A 191 -11.42 10.93 4.01
CA VAL A 191 -12.05 9.78 3.34
C VAL A 191 -12.93 10.22 2.18
N GLN A 192 -13.69 11.30 2.35
CA GLN A 192 -14.53 11.86 1.30
C GLN A 192 -13.67 12.33 0.12
N LYS A 193 -12.58 13.06 0.38
CA LYS A 193 -11.62 13.47 -0.66
C LYS A 193 -10.98 12.27 -1.36
N ALA A 194 -10.58 11.25 -0.60
CA ALA A 194 -10.06 10.00 -1.14
C ALA A 194 -11.09 9.29 -2.05
N PHE A 195 -12.34 9.19 -1.60
CA PHE A 195 -13.45 8.65 -2.38
C PHE A 195 -13.65 9.42 -3.69
N GLU A 196 -13.64 10.75 -3.64
CA GLU A 196 -13.81 11.62 -4.81
C GLU A 196 -12.66 11.47 -5.82
N ASN A 197 -11.41 11.46 -5.36
CA ASN A 197 -10.25 11.27 -6.24
C ASN A 197 -10.23 9.88 -6.88
N ARG A 198 -10.56 8.84 -6.10
CA ARG A 198 -10.72 7.47 -6.62
C ARG A 198 -11.84 7.41 -7.66
N ALA A 199 -13.00 8.02 -7.36
CA ALA A 199 -14.14 8.04 -8.27
C ALA A 199 -13.82 8.82 -9.56
N PHE A 200 -13.06 9.90 -9.47
CA PHE A 200 -12.58 10.67 -10.61
C PHE A 200 -11.71 9.80 -11.53
N PHE A 201 -10.67 9.15 -10.98
CA PHE A 201 -9.81 8.24 -11.74
C PHE A 201 -10.58 7.05 -12.36
N ALA A 202 -11.52 6.48 -11.60
CA ALA A 202 -12.37 5.39 -12.09
C ALA A 202 -13.23 5.82 -13.29
N LYS A 203 -13.69 7.08 -13.32
CA LYS A 203 -14.52 7.66 -14.39
C LYS A 203 -13.74 8.13 -15.62
N MET A 204 -12.42 8.27 -15.54
CA MET A 204 -11.59 8.60 -16.71
C MET A 204 -11.87 7.60 -17.84
N LYS A 205 -12.10 8.10 -19.05
CA LYS A 205 -12.49 7.31 -20.22
C LYS A 205 -11.32 6.55 -20.82
N ASN A 206 -10.13 7.13 -20.79
CA ASN A 206 -8.90 6.59 -21.32
C ASN A 206 -7.71 7.17 -20.52
N PRO A 207 -7.52 6.74 -19.26
CA PRO A 207 -6.39 7.20 -18.47
C PRO A 207 -5.08 6.67 -19.06
N GLN A 208 -4.22 7.59 -19.47
CA GLN A 208 -2.92 7.33 -20.07
C GLN A 208 -1.82 7.93 -19.19
N ILE A 209 -0.69 7.22 -19.04
CA ILE A 209 0.47 7.66 -18.27
C ILE A 209 1.64 8.04 -19.19
N VAL A 210 2.34 9.12 -18.84
CA VAL A 210 3.61 9.49 -19.43
C VAL A 210 4.66 9.59 -18.33
N ILE A 211 5.73 8.81 -18.44
CA ILE A 211 6.91 8.88 -17.58
C ILE A 211 8.03 9.58 -18.35
N ARG A 212 8.52 10.70 -17.82
CA ARG A 212 9.54 11.53 -18.47
C ARG A 212 10.59 12.06 -17.52
N LYS A 213 11.74 12.44 -18.06
CA LYS A 213 12.75 13.28 -17.40
C LYS A 213 13.13 14.42 -18.33
N GLY A 214 12.73 15.63 -17.98
CA GLY A 214 12.85 16.78 -18.90
C GLY A 214 12.07 16.51 -20.20
N SER A 215 12.75 16.61 -21.35
CA SER A 215 12.17 16.33 -22.68
C SER A 215 12.16 14.85 -23.07
N ARG A 216 12.85 13.98 -22.32
CA ARG A 216 12.94 12.56 -22.67
C ARG A 216 11.78 11.76 -22.07
N VAL A 217 11.04 11.07 -22.93
CA VAL A 217 10.01 10.09 -22.55
C VAL A 217 10.64 8.73 -22.35
N PHE A 218 10.32 8.08 -21.23
CA PHE A 218 10.81 6.76 -20.83
C PHE A 218 9.75 5.68 -20.99
N PHE A 219 8.50 6.03 -20.75
CA PHE A 219 7.33 5.20 -20.99
C PHE A 219 6.14 6.12 -21.30
N GLN A 220 5.36 5.76 -22.31
CA GLN A 220 4.12 6.46 -22.62
C GLN A 220 3.11 5.41 -23.06
N SER A 221 2.02 5.32 -22.31
CA SER A 221 0.92 4.50 -22.77
C SER A 221 0.17 5.20 -23.90
N ASP A 222 -0.31 4.41 -24.85
CA ASP A 222 -0.99 4.86 -26.06
C ASP A 222 -2.10 3.89 -26.52
N VAL A 223 -2.39 2.85 -25.73
CA VAL A 223 -3.43 1.86 -26.04
C VAL A 223 -4.65 2.10 -25.14
N VAL A 224 -5.84 2.13 -25.76
CA VAL A 224 -7.12 2.33 -25.06
C VAL A 224 -7.63 1.01 -24.48
N ILE A 225 -7.98 1.01 -23.19
CA ILE A 225 -8.56 -0.15 -22.49
C ILE A 225 -10.05 0.03 -22.18
N LYS A 226 -10.45 1.22 -21.71
CA LYS A 226 -11.84 1.45 -21.29
C LYS A 226 -12.70 1.83 -22.51
N THR A 227 -13.23 0.84 -23.22
CA THR A 227 -14.20 1.05 -24.31
C THR A 227 -15.66 0.86 -23.84
N THR A 228 -16.58 1.59 -24.46
CA THR A 228 -18.03 1.48 -24.23
C THR A 228 -18.73 0.50 -25.19
N THR A 229 -18.02 -0.03 -26.19
CA THR A 229 -18.58 -0.87 -27.27
C THR A 229 -18.11 -2.32 -27.22
N GLY A 230 -17.65 -2.81 -26.07
CA GLY A 230 -17.12 -4.17 -25.89
C GLY A 230 -18.19 -5.26 -25.77
N THR A 231 -17.76 -6.53 -25.93
CA THR A 231 -18.61 -7.71 -25.69
C THR A 231 -19.06 -7.79 -24.23
N PRO A 232 -20.10 -8.58 -23.89
CA PRO A 232 -20.51 -8.78 -22.49
C PRO A 232 -19.37 -9.25 -21.57
N GLU A 233 -18.47 -10.11 -22.06
CA GLU A 233 -17.31 -10.59 -21.31
C GLU A 233 -16.30 -9.46 -21.08
N TYR A 234 -16.05 -8.63 -22.10
CA TYR A 234 -15.16 -7.47 -21.97
C TYR A 234 -15.71 -6.46 -20.97
N ASN A 235 -17.01 -6.18 -21.03
CA ASN A 235 -17.69 -5.30 -20.07
C ASN A 235 -17.62 -5.86 -18.63
N ARG A 236 -17.66 -7.18 -18.47
CA ARG A 236 -17.45 -7.83 -17.15
C ARG A 236 -16.02 -7.61 -16.65
N PHE A 237 -15.03 -7.71 -17.53
CA PHE A 237 -13.63 -7.40 -17.22
C PHE A 237 -13.44 -5.93 -16.81
N LEU A 238 -14.05 -4.97 -17.51
CA LEU A 238 -13.96 -3.56 -17.12
C LEU A 238 -14.58 -3.29 -15.75
N LYS A 239 -15.71 -3.96 -15.46
CA LYS A 239 -16.35 -3.91 -14.14
C LYS A 239 -15.46 -4.53 -13.06
N SER A 240 -14.85 -5.70 -13.32
CA SER A 240 -13.95 -6.34 -12.35
C SER A 240 -12.70 -5.51 -12.09
N MET A 241 -12.12 -4.90 -13.13
CA MET A 241 -10.97 -3.98 -12.99
C MET A 241 -11.29 -2.80 -12.05
N THR A 242 -12.47 -2.21 -12.22
CA THR A 242 -12.94 -1.11 -11.36
C THR A 242 -13.23 -1.58 -9.94
N ALA A 243 -13.89 -2.74 -9.78
CA ALA A 243 -14.20 -3.32 -8.47
C ALA A 243 -12.94 -3.72 -7.71
N ASN A 244 -11.95 -4.29 -8.41
CA ASN A 244 -10.66 -4.67 -7.85
C ASN A 244 -9.74 -3.47 -7.63
N ARG A 245 -10.10 -2.26 -8.09
CA ARG A 245 -9.27 -1.05 -8.02
C ARG A 245 -7.85 -1.29 -8.55
N TYR A 246 -7.74 -1.92 -9.72
CA TYR A 246 -6.47 -2.21 -10.36
C TYR A 246 -6.47 -1.62 -11.76
N TYR A 247 -5.38 -0.97 -12.19
CA TYR A 247 -5.29 -0.43 -13.53
C TYR A 247 -3.95 -0.77 -14.17
N VAL A 248 -3.97 -0.95 -15.49
CA VAL A 248 -2.79 -1.24 -16.31
C VAL A 248 -2.70 -0.16 -17.38
N PHE A 249 -1.52 0.40 -17.55
CA PHE A 249 -1.18 1.32 -18.64
C PHE A 249 -0.42 0.55 -19.71
N LEU A 250 -0.85 0.66 -20.96
CA LEU A 250 -0.34 -0.12 -22.07
C LEU A 250 0.33 0.75 -23.13
N ALA A 251 1.53 0.35 -23.52
CA ALA A 251 2.28 0.96 -24.61
C ALA A 251 2.42 -0.04 -25.77
N GLY A 252 1.98 0.35 -26.97
CA GLY A 252 2.08 -0.47 -28.18
C GLY A 252 3.54 -0.69 -28.56
N LYS A 253 3.96 -1.96 -28.60
CA LYS A 253 5.29 -2.35 -29.06
C LYS A 253 5.29 -2.68 -30.55
N LYS A 254 4.27 -3.44 -30.99
CA LYS A 254 4.07 -3.82 -32.39
C LYS A 254 2.60 -3.68 -32.73
N TRP A 255 2.28 -2.73 -33.60
CA TRP A 255 0.91 -2.50 -34.06
C TRP A 255 0.50 -3.51 -35.13
N ASN A 256 -0.80 -3.80 -35.18
CA ASN A 256 -1.35 -4.73 -36.16
C ASN A 256 -1.08 -4.23 -37.58
N SER A 257 -0.75 -5.14 -38.50
CA SER A 257 -0.47 -4.79 -39.90
C SER A 257 -1.72 -4.34 -40.66
N ASN A 258 -2.92 -4.69 -40.18
CA ASN A 258 -4.18 -4.18 -40.70
C ASN A 258 -4.49 -2.82 -40.05
N PRO A 259 -4.54 -1.72 -40.83
CA PRO A 259 -4.76 -0.37 -40.28
C PRO A 259 -6.16 -0.17 -39.68
N ASN A 260 -7.11 -1.08 -39.93
CA ASN A 260 -8.45 -1.03 -39.33
C ASN A 260 -8.49 -1.62 -37.91
N ILE A 261 -7.41 -2.26 -37.44
CA ILE A 261 -7.31 -2.83 -36.09
C ILE A 261 -6.51 -1.86 -35.23
N THR A 262 -7.18 -1.23 -34.28
CA THR A 262 -6.60 -0.22 -33.38
C THR A 262 -6.03 -0.81 -32.09
N VAL A 263 -5.75 -2.12 -32.09
CA VAL A 263 -5.17 -2.85 -30.96
C VAL A 263 -3.82 -3.41 -31.42
N PRO A 264 -2.74 -3.26 -30.63
CA PRO A 264 -1.43 -3.78 -31.00
C PRO A 264 -1.34 -5.31 -30.87
N ASP A 265 -0.51 -5.93 -31.70
CA ASP A 265 -0.14 -7.35 -31.61
C ASP A 265 0.77 -7.64 -30.41
N GLU A 266 1.64 -6.68 -30.06
CA GLU A 266 2.50 -6.74 -28.88
C GLU A 266 2.43 -5.43 -28.08
N SER A 267 2.36 -5.52 -26.76
CA SER A 267 2.38 -4.37 -25.85
C SER A 267 3.35 -4.56 -24.69
N TYR A 268 3.86 -3.44 -24.18
CA TYR A 268 4.39 -3.34 -22.82
C TYR A 268 3.26 -2.93 -21.88
N ALA A 269 3.37 -3.31 -20.61
CA ALA A 269 2.38 -2.99 -19.60
C ALA A 269 3.05 -2.55 -18.30
N LEU A 270 2.48 -1.52 -17.67
CA LEU A 270 2.78 -1.15 -16.30
C LEU A 270 1.48 -1.02 -15.53
N GLY A 271 1.31 -1.80 -14.47
CA GLY A 271 0.08 -1.84 -13.71
C GLY A 271 0.30 -1.87 -12.21
N SER A 272 -0.72 -1.47 -11.46
CA SER A 272 -0.73 -1.55 -10.01
C SER A 272 -2.15 -1.42 -9.47
N GLY A 273 -2.37 -2.00 -8.29
CA GLY A 273 -3.54 -1.69 -7.48
C GLY A 273 -3.47 -0.25 -6.98
N TYR A 274 -4.62 0.43 -6.89
CA TYR A 274 -4.71 1.81 -6.45
C TYR A 274 -5.73 2.02 -5.33
N VAL A 275 -5.59 3.13 -4.62
CA VAL A 275 -6.57 3.67 -3.68
C VAL A 275 -6.56 5.20 -3.79
N GLY A 276 -7.69 5.84 -3.50
CA GLY A 276 -7.74 7.29 -3.39
C GLY A 276 -7.03 7.80 -2.13
N THR A 277 -6.51 9.01 -2.19
CA THR A 277 -5.99 9.75 -1.03
C THR A 277 -6.63 11.12 -1.00
N GLU A 278 -6.49 11.82 0.13
CA GLU A 278 -6.94 13.18 0.29
C GLU A 278 -6.29 14.18 -0.68
N GLN A 279 -5.14 13.81 -1.28
CA GLN A 279 -4.39 14.64 -2.23
C GLN A 279 -4.49 14.12 -3.67
N GLY A 280 -4.85 12.86 -3.90
CA GLY A 280 -4.97 12.28 -5.23
C GLY A 280 -5.19 10.77 -5.22
N ILE A 281 -4.30 10.01 -5.86
CA ILE A 281 -4.37 8.55 -5.92
C ILE A 281 -2.99 7.95 -5.62
N THR A 282 -2.97 6.85 -4.87
CA THR A 282 -1.74 6.09 -4.64
C THR A 282 -1.85 4.68 -5.23
N PHE A 283 -0.86 4.34 -6.04
CA PHE A 283 -0.55 3.00 -6.49
C PHE A 283 0.51 2.43 -5.55
N ARG A 284 0.16 2.13 -4.31
CA ARG A 284 1.14 1.88 -3.23
C ARG A 284 2.12 0.74 -3.53
N THR A 285 1.75 -0.25 -4.35
CA THR A 285 2.69 -1.27 -4.87
C THR A 285 3.64 -0.78 -5.96
N GLY A 286 3.27 0.33 -6.59
CA GLY A 286 4.09 1.15 -7.47
C GLY A 286 3.87 0.87 -8.95
N ILE A 287 3.81 1.93 -9.74
CA ILE A 287 4.07 1.87 -11.18
C ILE A 287 5.60 1.84 -11.36
N ARG A 288 6.13 0.65 -11.65
CA ARG A 288 7.57 0.35 -11.60
C ARG A 288 8.21 0.50 -12.97
N TYR A 289 8.88 1.63 -13.20
CA TYR A 289 9.70 1.77 -14.41
C TYR A 289 10.99 0.95 -14.28
N ASP A 290 11.67 1.04 -13.15
CA ASP A 290 12.78 0.16 -12.78
C ASP A 290 12.87 0.00 -11.26
N LYS A 291 13.96 -0.60 -10.76
CA LYS A 291 14.18 -0.85 -9.33
C LYS A 291 14.27 0.43 -8.46
N ASN A 292 14.56 1.57 -9.07
CA ASN A 292 14.75 2.86 -8.41
C ASN A 292 13.54 3.77 -8.65
N TYR A 293 13.07 3.87 -9.89
CA TYR A 293 12.00 4.78 -10.28
C TYR A 293 10.64 4.07 -10.21
N ILE A 294 10.05 4.14 -9.02
CA ILE A 294 8.75 3.58 -8.69
C ILE A 294 7.81 4.73 -8.35
N PHE A 295 6.80 4.95 -9.18
CA PHE A 295 5.83 6.02 -9.01
C PHE A 295 4.62 5.46 -8.27
N TYR A 296 4.43 5.86 -7.01
CA TYR A 296 3.39 5.28 -6.16
C TYR A 296 2.40 6.28 -5.58
N ASP A 297 2.74 7.56 -5.38
CA ASP A 297 1.77 8.56 -4.87
C ASP A 297 1.66 9.74 -5.83
N PHE A 298 0.46 9.93 -6.38
CA PHE A 298 0.16 10.94 -7.39
C PHE A 298 -0.79 11.98 -6.82
N GLU A 299 -0.33 13.23 -6.81
CA GLU A 299 -1.11 14.40 -6.43
C GLU A 299 -2.06 14.78 -7.58
N ARG A 300 -3.32 15.06 -7.28
CA ARG A 300 -4.28 15.54 -8.28
C ARG A 300 -4.13 17.04 -8.50
N LYS A 301 -3.92 17.44 -9.75
CA LYS A 301 -3.82 18.82 -10.22
C LYS A 301 -4.85 19.05 -11.32
N GLY A 302 -6.02 19.55 -10.92
CA GLY A 302 -7.19 19.64 -11.80
C GLY A 302 -7.60 18.24 -12.30
N ASP A 303 -7.48 18.03 -13.60
CA ASP A 303 -7.84 16.77 -14.26
C ASP A 303 -6.65 15.82 -14.48
N THR A 304 -5.47 16.17 -13.97
CA THR A 304 -4.24 15.39 -14.08
C THR A 304 -3.81 14.82 -12.72
N PHE A 305 -3.22 13.63 -12.71
CA PHE A 305 -2.50 13.11 -11.53
C PHE A 305 -0.99 13.14 -11.79
N VAL A 306 -0.22 13.70 -10.88
CA VAL A 306 1.22 13.95 -11.06
C VAL A 306 2.03 13.34 -9.92
N CYS A 307 3.05 12.56 -10.27
CA CYS A 307 4.06 12.05 -9.36
C CYS A 307 5.44 12.50 -9.84
N GLU A 308 6.03 13.51 -9.19
CA GLU A 308 7.44 13.87 -9.36
C GLU A 308 8.27 13.13 -8.29
N LEU A 309 9.35 12.47 -8.69
CA LEU A 309 10.24 11.80 -7.75
C LEU A 309 11.34 12.74 -7.25
N VAL A 310 11.58 12.70 -5.95
CA VAL A 310 12.75 13.27 -5.29
C VAL A 310 13.54 12.17 -4.60
N LYS A 311 14.82 12.43 -4.35
CA LYS A 311 15.73 11.52 -3.66
C LYS A 311 15.92 11.98 -2.22
N VAL A 312 15.73 11.05 -1.29
CA VAL A 312 15.81 11.26 0.16
C VAL A 312 16.73 10.21 0.77
N TYR A 313 17.45 10.55 1.84
CA TYR A 313 18.27 9.59 2.58
C TYR A 313 17.47 8.98 3.74
N ASP A 314 17.38 7.65 3.76
CA ASP A 314 16.81 6.88 4.84
C ASP A 314 17.91 6.55 5.87
N PRO A 315 17.91 7.16 7.07
CA PRO A 315 18.89 6.91 8.12
C PRO A 315 18.72 5.54 8.79
N ILE A 316 17.52 4.92 8.74
CA ILE A 316 17.26 3.60 9.34
C ILE A 316 17.95 2.52 8.53
N TYR A 317 17.73 2.53 7.20
CA TYR A 317 18.33 1.55 6.29
C TYR A 317 19.66 2.02 5.68
N LYS A 318 20.10 3.23 6.02
CA LYS A 318 21.36 3.85 5.55
C LYS A 318 21.49 3.82 4.03
N ARG A 319 20.42 4.21 3.32
CA ARG A 319 20.36 4.18 1.86
C ARG A 319 19.55 5.34 1.32
N TYR A 320 19.78 5.70 0.06
CA TYR A 320 18.90 6.63 -0.64
C TYR A 320 17.65 5.91 -1.14
N MET A 321 16.52 6.61 -1.06
CA MET A 321 15.23 6.20 -1.59
C MET A 321 14.66 7.29 -2.52
N PHE A 322 13.80 6.87 -3.43
CA PHE A 322 13.08 7.76 -4.35
C PHE A 322 11.61 7.76 -3.97
N VAL A 323 11.07 8.95 -3.73
CA VAL A 323 9.74 9.18 -3.14
C VAL A 323 9.02 10.31 -3.85
N SER A 324 7.70 10.36 -3.73
CA SER A 324 6.90 11.45 -4.30
C SER A 324 7.23 12.80 -3.64
N LYS A 325 7.49 13.82 -4.45
CA LYS A 325 7.88 15.17 -4.02
C LYS A 325 6.87 15.85 -3.11
N HIS A 326 5.57 15.66 -3.34
CA HIS A 326 4.55 16.29 -2.50
C HIS A 326 4.57 15.75 -1.05
N LEU A 327 5.12 14.55 -0.83
CA LEU A 327 5.36 13.98 0.50
C LEU A 327 6.67 14.48 1.13
N TYR A 328 7.67 14.81 0.30
CA TYR A 328 9.00 15.26 0.71
C TYR A 328 9.44 16.48 -0.12
N PRO A 329 8.87 17.67 0.15
CA PRO A 329 9.10 18.85 -0.70
C PRO A 329 10.56 19.28 -0.77
N ASP A 330 11.35 18.98 0.27
CA ASP A 330 12.76 19.35 0.40
C ASP A 330 13.73 18.27 -0.15
N GLY A 331 13.23 17.20 -0.76
CA GLY A 331 14.07 16.13 -1.32
C GLY A 331 14.88 16.60 -2.55
N GLU A 332 16.01 15.93 -2.82
CA GLU A 332 16.88 16.23 -3.96
C GLU A 332 16.12 15.96 -5.28
N PRO A 333 15.92 16.96 -6.17
CA PRO A 333 15.15 16.77 -7.39
C PRO A 333 15.76 15.74 -8.33
N THR A 334 14.96 14.77 -8.78
CA THR A 334 15.40 13.83 -9.84
C THR A 334 14.95 14.25 -11.24
N HIS A 335 13.94 15.13 -11.29
CA HIS A 335 13.19 15.54 -12.48
C HIS A 335 12.47 14.40 -13.22
N PHE A 336 12.38 13.20 -12.62
CA PHE A 336 11.48 12.16 -13.11
C PHE A 336 10.05 12.49 -12.70
N VAL A 337 9.16 12.52 -13.69
CA VAL A 337 7.75 12.81 -13.49
C VAL A 337 6.93 11.77 -14.22
N ALA A 338 5.94 11.21 -13.54
CA ALA A 338 4.85 10.45 -14.13
C ALA A 338 3.56 11.28 -14.06
N GLU A 339 2.90 11.44 -15.21
CA GLU A 339 1.64 12.17 -15.33
C GLU A 339 0.57 11.26 -15.90
N ILE A 340 -0.58 11.20 -15.24
CA ILE A 340 -1.76 10.47 -15.72
C ILE A 340 -2.82 11.49 -16.13
N VAL A 341 -3.28 11.36 -17.37
CA VAL A 341 -4.28 12.23 -17.98
C VAL A 341 -5.33 11.40 -18.72
N ASP A 342 -6.54 11.91 -18.82
CA ASP A 342 -7.60 11.32 -19.63
C ASP A 342 -7.47 11.83 -21.08
N LYS A 343 -7.09 10.96 -22.03
CA LYS A 343 -6.78 11.36 -23.42
C LYS A 343 -7.71 10.79 -24.47
#